data_AF-A0A9N7V0T5-F1
#
_entry.id   AF-A0A9N7V0T5-F1
#
_cell.length_a   1.000
_cell.length_b   1.000
_cell.length_c   1.000
_cell.angle_alpha   90.00
_cell.angle_beta   90.00
_cell.angle_gamma   90.00
#
_symmetry.space_group_name_H-M   'P 1'
#
loop_
_entity.id
_entity.type
_entity.pdbx_description
1 polymer ?
#
loop_
_entity_poly.entity_id
_entity_poly.type
_entity_poly.pdbx_seq_one_letter_code
_entity_poly.pdbx_strand_id
1 'polypeptide(L)' 'MPVTRLLYPLFQLGNPQLRIFRPKWFLTLVRPGKEQPPDTVQFRIPMEMTKCDVKNYLEKIYNVPVGVVRTRIQFGTTGQ' A
#
# COMPACT_ATOMS: atom_id res chain seq x y z
N MET A 1 -13.97 10.40 -3.67
CA MET A 1 -14.48 9.18 -2.99
C MET A 1 -14.60 9.48 -1.51
N PRO A 2 -15.72 9.14 -0.84
CA PRO A 2 -15.90 9.51 0.56
C PRO A 2 -14.90 8.71 1.41
N VAL A 3 -14.05 9.45 2.14
CA VAL A 3 -13.13 8.91 3.13
C VAL A 3 -13.99 8.41 4.30
N THR A 4 -14.42 7.15 4.27
CA THR A 4 -14.88 6.50 5.49
C THR A 4 -13.66 6.41 6.40
N ARG A 5 -13.55 7.32 7.38
CA ARG A 5 -12.51 7.26 8.41
C ARG A 5 -12.67 5.94 9.17
N LEU A 6 -11.87 4.95 8.80
CA LEU A 6 -11.67 3.76 9.62
C LEU A 6 -10.84 4.23 10.82
N LEU A 7 -11.39 4.12 12.03
CA LEU A 7 -10.66 4.43 13.26
C LEU A 7 -9.84 3.20 13.64
N TYR A 8 -8.51 3.36 13.68
CA TYR A 8 -7.61 2.32 14.18
C TYR A 8 -7.58 2.38 15.73
N PRO A 9 -7.63 1.24 16.42
CA PRO A 9 -7.54 1.22 17.87
C PRO A 9 -6.15 1.68 18.31
N LEU A 10 -6.10 2.46 19.39
CA LEU A 10 -4.84 2.87 20.00
C LEU A 10 -4.15 1.65 20.61
N PHE A 11 -2.87 1.47 20.29
CA PHE A 11 -2.06 0.41 20.89
C PHE A 11 -1.51 0.84 22.25
N GLN A 12 -1.64 -0.03 23.26
CA GLN A 12 -1.00 0.08 24.57
C GLN A 12 -0.12 -1.16 24.81
N LEU A 13 0.89 -1.03 25.66
CA LEU A 13 1.79 -2.14 25.97
C LEU A 13 1.00 -3.32 26.56
N GLY A 14 1.15 -4.51 25.97
CA GLY A 14 0.38 -5.71 26.35
C GLY A 14 -0.89 -5.94 25.52
N ASN A 15 -1.28 -4.98 24.66
CA ASN A 15 -2.40 -5.19 23.74
C ASN A 15 -2.07 -6.28 22.71
N PRO A 16 -3.10 -7.00 22.22
CA PRO A 16 -2.91 -7.95 21.12
C PRO A 16 -2.49 -7.23 19.84
N GLN A 17 -1.82 -7.99 18.96
CA GLN A 17 -1.43 -7.51 17.63
C GLN A 17 -2.67 -7.06 16.82
N LEU A 18 -2.59 -5.88 16.20
CA LEU A 18 -3.62 -5.36 15.30
C LEU A 18 -3.82 -6.30 14.10
N ARG A 19 -5.07 -6.69 13.83
CA ARG A 19 -5.46 -7.55 12.69
C ARG A 19 -6.52 -6.87 11.84
N ILE A 20 -6.27 -6.85 10.52
CA ILE A 20 -7.18 -6.27 9.53
C ILE A 20 -7.70 -7.42 8.67
N PHE A 21 -8.97 -7.77 8.81
CA PHE A 21 -9.59 -8.91 8.10
C PHE A 21 -10.14 -8.53 6.72
N ARG A 22 -10.67 -7.31 6.57
CA ARG A 22 -11.16 -6.78 5.30
C ARG A 22 -10.52 -5.43 5.02
N PRO A 23 -9.35 -5.41 4.37
CA PRO A 23 -8.76 -4.15 3.93
C PRO A 23 -9.67 -3.48 2.89
N LYS A 24 -9.87 -2.16 3.03
CA LYS A 24 -10.67 -1.36 2.07
C LYS A 24 -9.84 -0.91 0.86
N TRP A 25 -8.53 -1.00 0.95
CA TRP A 25 -7.59 -0.43 -0.01
C TRP A 25 -7.43 -1.33 -1.24
N PHE A 26 -7.21 -0.69 -2.38
CA PHE A 26 -6.98 -1.34 -3.68
C PHE A 26 -5.63 -0.91 -4.23
N LEU A 27 -4.86 -1.86 -4.76
CA LEU A 27 -3.63 -1.57 -5.49
C LEU A 27 -3.87 -1.73 -6.99
N THR A 28 -3.35 -0.82 -7.78
CA THR A 28 -3.39 -0.91 -9.24
C THR A 28 -1.98 -1.13 -9.76
N LEU A 29 -1.75 -2.24 -10.47
CA LEU A 29 -0.50 -2.48 -11.19
C LEU A 29 -0.44 -1.57 -12.41
N VAL A 30 0.66 -0.83 -12.57
CA VAL A 30 0.81 0.14 -13.66
C VAL A 30 2.07 -0.18 -14.44
N ARG A 31 1.98 -0.03 -15.77
CA ARG A 31 3.15 -0.16 -16.63
C ARG A 31 4.18 0.94 -16.28
N PRO A 32 5.45 0.58 -16.05
CA PRO A 32 6.47 1.57 -15.77
C PRO A 32 6.68 2.50 -16.97
N GLY A 33 6.82 3.79 -16.71
CA GLY A 33 7.04 4.80 -17.78
C GLY A 33 8.47 4.88 -18.29
N LYS A 34 9.42 4.23 -17.61
CA LYS A 34 10.82 4.07 -18.02
C LYS A 34 11.19 2.60 -17.89
N GLU A 35 12.22 2.17 -18.60
CA GLU A 35 12.77 0.83 -18.41
C GLU A 35 13.14 0.63 -16.95
N GLN A 36 12.71 -0.49 -16.40
CA GLN A 36 13.03 -0.94 -15.05
C GLN A 36 13.62 -2.34 -15.17
N PRO A 37 14.44 -2.75 -14.20
CA PRO A 37 14.88 -4.13 -14.07
C PRO A 37 13.68 -5.11 -14.04
N PRO A 38 13.85 -6.35 -14.51
CA PRO A 38 12.74 -7.31 -14.65
C PRO A 38 12.12 -7.75 -13.32
N ASP A 39 12.82 -7.55 -12.21
CA ASP A 39 12.36 -7.82 -10.83
C ASP A 39 11.57 -6.65 -10.22
N THR A 40 11.46 -5.52 -10.93
CA THR A 40 10.88 -4.29 -10.41
C THR A 40 9.49 -4.03 -10.99
N VAL A 41 8.48 -4.04 -10.12
CA VAL A 41 7.07 -3.80 -10.48
C VAL A 41 6.59 -2.48 -9.90
N GLN A 42 5.77 -1.73 -10.65
CA GLN A 42 5.19 -0.46 -10.21
C GLN A 42 3.70 -0.60 -9.88
N PHE A 43 3.33 -0.08 -8.71
CA PHE A 43 1.94 -0.01 -8.24
C PHE A 43 1.55 1.43 -7.93
N ARG A 44 0.28 1.76 -8.18
CA ARG A 44 -0.38 2.91 -7.59
C ARG A 44 -1.14 2.45 -6.36
N ILE A 45 -0.91 3.13 -5.25
CA ILE A 45 -1.47 2.83 -3.93
C ILE A 45 -2.14 4.08 -3.36
N PRO A 46 -3.16 3.93 -2.52
CA PRO A 46 -3.77 5.04 -1.82
C PRO A 46 -2.81 5.63 -0.77
N MET A 47 -3.04 6.89 -0.39
CA MET A 47 -2.15 7.66 0.49
C MET A 47 -2.09 7.13 1.92
N GLU A 48 -3.13 6.42 2.36
CA GLU A 48 -3.21 5.84 3.70
C GLU A 48 -2.34 4.58 3.88
N MET A 49 -1.86 3.96 2.78
CA MET A 49 -1.07 2.74 2.86
C MET A 49 0.42 3.02 3.09
N THR A 50 1.02 2.26 4.00
CA THR A 50 2.47 2.30 4.24
C THR A 50 3.21 1.23 3.43
N LYS A 51 4.54 1.35 3.35
CA LYS A 51 5.40 0.33 2.73
C LYS A 51 5.25 -1.07 3.36
N CYS A 52 4.95 -1.14 4.66
CA CYS A 52 4.73 -2.39 5.38
C CYS A 52 3.38 -3.01 5.01
N ASP A 53 2.34 -2.19 4.84
CA ASP A 53 1.01 -2.66 4.43
C ASP A 53 1.05 -3.23 3.01
N VAL A 54 1.77 -2.57 2.09
CA VAL A 54 1.97 -3.06 0.72
C VAL A 54 2.65 -4.43 0.72
N LYS A 55 3.74 -4.57 1.47
CA LYS A 55 4.46 -5.85 1.60
C LYS A 55 3.54 -6.95 2.11
N ASN A 56 2.85 -6.70 3.23
CA ASN A 56 1.93 -7.67 3.83
C ASN A 56 0.77 -8.01 2.90
N TYR A 57 0.24 -7.04 2.14
CA TYR A 57 -0.86 -7.28 1.21
C TYR A 57 -0.44 -8.22 0.08
N LEU A 58 0.71 -7.96 -0.55
CA LEU A 58 1.24 -8.79 -1.62
C LEU A 58 1.61 -10.20 -1.14
N GLU A 59 2.23 -10.31 0.04
CA GLU A 59 2.64 -11.60 0.60
C GLU A 59 1.45 -12.42 1.12
N LYS A 60 0.44 -11.80 1.75
CA LYS A 60 -0.67 -12.53 2.39
C LYS A 60 -1.86 -12.80 1.47
N ILE A 61 -2.13 -11.92 0.51
CA ILE A 61 -3.28 -12.07 -0.39
C ILE A 61 -2.85 -12.72 -1.71
N TYR A 62 -1.72 -12.28 -2.27
CA TYR A 62 -1.25 -12.77 -3.57
C TYR A 62 -0.10 -13.77 -3.49
N ASN A 63 0.40 -14.10 -2.29
CA ASN A 63 1.53 -15.02 -2.08
C ASN A 63 2.79 -14.64 -2.87
N VAL A 64 3.01 -13.35 -3.11
CA VAL A 64 4.19 -12.87 -3.85
C VAL A 64 5.30 -12.55 -2.85
N PRO A 65 6.50 -13.16 -2.96
CA PRO A 65 7.62 -12.82 -2.11
C PRO A 65 8.15 -11.42 -2.47
N VAL A 66 8.16 -10.50 -1.49
CA VAL A 66 8.58 -9.11 -1.72
C VAL A 66 9.90 -8.82 -1.00
N GLY A 67 10.93 -8.53 -1.79
CA GLY A 67 12.24 -8.12 -1.28
C GLY A 67 12.21 -6.72 -0.64
N VAL A 68 12.06 -5.68 -1.46
CA VAL A 68 12.13 -4.28 -1.04
C VAL A 68 10.96 -3.48 -1.62
N VAL A 69 10.33 -2.66 -0.77
CA VAL A 69 9.27 -1.72 -1.17
C VAL A 69 9.77 -0.28 -1.04
N ARG A 70 9.66 0.50 -2.12
CA ARG A 70 9.95 1.93 -2.15
C ARG A 70 8.70 2.70 -2.59
N THR A 71 8.25 3.64 -1.77
CA THR A 71 7.06 4.46 -2.03
C THR A 71 7.44 5.91 -2.21
N ARG A 72 6.80 6.60 -3.16
CA ARG A 72 6.91 8.05 -3.36
C ARG A 72 5.52 8.64 -3.55
N ILE A 73 5.34 9.88 -3.10
CA ILE A 73 4.11 10.63 -3.36
C ILE A 73 4.26 11.34 -4.71
N GLN A 74 3.27 11.19 -5.58
CA GLN A 74 3.21 11.92 -6.85
C GLN A 74 2.21 13.05 -6.72
N PHE A 75 2.63 14.27 -7.07
CA PHE A 75 1.74 15.43 -7.11
C PHE A 75 0.89 15.39 -8.39
N GLY A 76 -0.42 15.60 -8.26
CA GLY A 76 -1.31 15.75 -9.41
C GLY A 76 -1.20 17.16 -9.99
N THR A 77 -1.27 17.30 -11.31
CA THR A 77 -1.28 18.63 -11.94
C THR A 77 -2.59 19.34 -11.61
N THR A 78 -2.54 20.41 -10.83
CA THR A 78 -3.66 21.34 -10.69
C THR A 78 -3.60 22.27 -11.90
N GLY A 79 -4.36 21.95 -12.96
CA GLY A 79 -4.53 22.88 -14.08
C GLY A 79 -5.11 24.19 -13.57
N GLN A 80 -4.57 25.32 -14.06
CA GLN A 80 -5.26 26.60 -13.97
C GLN A 80 -6.55 26.57 -14.81
#